data_AF-A0A7X6IBC7-F1
#
_entry.id   AF-A0A7X6IBC7-F1
#
_cell.length_a   1.000
_cell.length_b   1.000
_cell.length_c   1.000
_cell.angle_alpha   90.00
_cell.angle_beta   90.00
_cell.angle_gamma   90.00
#
_symmetry.space_group_name_H-M   'P 1'
#
loop_
_entity.id
_entity.type
_entity.pdbx_description
1 polymer ?
#
loop_
_entity_poly.entity_id
_entity_poly.type
_entity_poly.pdbx_seq_one_letter_code
_entity_poly.pdbx_strand_id
1 'polypeptide(L)'
;MPELNAVQGLLQGLLIEERQLSSAYTAYLPLLHPPVLREKIRGWVGEGWKHIEALEKEIEKRGAVAGRSAAPAPTDPASDETHDLLDFFFQKEERLYYSYQEALKRTEAEDLRSLLFRHLEEQKGHIAGIQNLYAEFLYY
;
A
#
# COMPACT_ATOMS: atom_id res chain seq x y z
N MET A 1 -12.81 13.02 -24.08
CA MET A 1 -13.24 12.32 -22.84
C MET A 1 -12.24 12.63 -21.72
N PRO A 2 -12.34 13.80 -21.06
CA PRO A 2 -11.38 14.21 -20.02
C PRO A 2 -11.50 13.41 -18.71
N GLU A 3 -12.68 12.91 -18.35
CA GLU A 3 -12.95 12.20 -17.09
C GLU A 3 -12.34 10.79 -17.01
N LEU A 4 -12.35 10.04 -18.13
CA LEU A 4 -11.73 8.73 -18.23
C LEU A 4 -10.23 8.78 -17.95
N ASN A 5 -9.55 9.83 -18.43
CA ASN A 5 -8.11 10.03 -18.21
C ASN A 5 -7.79 10.35 -16.74
N ALA A 6 -8.67 11.08 -16.04
CA ALA A 6 -8.45 11.44 -14.64
C ALA A 6 -8.60 10.22 -13.70
N VAL A 7 -9.63 9.40 -13.90
CA VAL A 7 -9.84 8.17 -13.11
C VAL A 7 -8.74 7.13 -13.40
N GLN A 8 -8.36 6.97 -14.66
CA GLN A 8 -7.25 6.07 -15.03
C GLN A 8 -5.93 6.54 -14.40
N GLY A 9 -5.64 7.84 -14.40
CA GLY A 9 -4.46 8.40 -13.74
C GLY A 9 -4.45 8.15 -12.23
N LEU A 10 -5.60 8.27 -11.57
CA LEU A 10 -5.76 7.94 -10.15
C LEU A 10 -5.45 6.47 -9.87
N LEU A 11 -6.06 5.55 -10.63
CA LEU A 11 -5.87 4.11 -10.44
C LEU A 11 -4.44 3.67 -10.74
N GLN A 12 -3.82 4.24 -11.77
CA GLN A 12 -2.41 3.97 -12.08
C GLN A 12 -1.49 4.47 -10.97
N GLY A 13 -1.78 5.63 -10.38
CA GLY A 13 -1.03 6.15 -9.23
C GLY A 13 -1.09 5.20 -8.04
N LEU A 14 -2.30 4.76 -7.66
CA LEU A 14 -2.49 3.80 -6.57
C LEU A 14 -1.80 2.46 -6.86
N LEU A 15 -1.91 1.95 -8.09
CA LEU A 15 -1.27 0.71 -8.50
C LEU A 15 0.26 0.78 -8.38
N ILE A 16 0.85 1.92 -8.75
CA ILE A 16 2.28 2.14 -8.59
C ILE A 16 2.65 2.11 -7.11
N GLU A 17 1.94 2.85 -6.25
CA GLU A 17 2.26 2.91 -4.82
C GLU A 17 2.09 1.56 -4.11
N GLU A 18 1.03 0.79 -4.41
CA GLU A 18 0.83 -0.58 -3.92
C GLU A 18 1.99 -1.50 -4.32
N ARG A 19 2.45 -1.43 -5.59
CA ARG A 19 3.62 -2.20 -6.04
C ARG A 19 4.91 -1.77 -5.36
N GLN A 20 5.09 -0.48 -5.05
CA GLN A 20 6.24 0.01 -4.31
C GLN A 20 6.25 -0.53 -2.88
N LEU A 21 5.10 -0.48 -2.20
CA LEU A 21 4.95 -1.00 -0.85
C LEU A 21 5.16 -2.53 -0.80
N SER A 22 4.56 -3.28 -1.72
CA SER A 22 4.77 -4.73 -1.81
C SER A 22 6.24 -5.09 -2.07
N SER A 23 6.92 -4.32 -2.92
CA SER A 23 8.36 -4.48 -3.17
C SER A 23 9.20 -4.16 -1.94
N ALA A 24 8.84 -3.10 -1.20
CA ALA A 24 9.48 -2.70 0.05
C ALA A 24 9.33 -3.77 1.13
N TYR A 25 8.12 -4.32 1.32
CA TYR A 25 7.91 -5.45 2.21
C TYR A 25 8.76 -6.66 1.81
N THR A 26 8.81 -7.00 0.51
CA THR A 26 9.62 -8.12 0.04
C THR A 26 11.11 -7.93 0.34
N ALA A 27 11.63 -6.71 0.19
CA ALA A 27 13.04 -6.40 0.40
C ALA A 27 13.43 -6.36 1.89
N TYR A 28 12.65 -5.69 2.73
CA TYR A 28 13.08 -5.34 4.08
C TYR A 28 12.40 -6.15 5.19
N LEU A 29 11.28 -6.81 4.94
CA LEU A 29 10.64 -7.68 5.95
C LEU A 29 11.59 -8.77 6.48
N PRO A 30 12.47 -9.40 5.67
CA PRO A 30 13.45 -10.37 6.19
C PRO A 30 14.40 -9.79 7.24
N LEU A 31 14.67 -8.48 7.21
CA LEU A 31 15.61 -7.80 8.11
C LEU A 31 14.99 -7.48 9.48
N LEU A 32 13.67 -7.61 9.62
CA LEU A 32 12.97 -7.27 10.84
C LEU A 32 13.23 -8.31 11.96
N HIS A 33 13.59 -7.82 13.15
CA HIS A 33 13.87 -8.64 14.34
C HIS A 33 13.11 -8.12 15.57
N PRO A 34 12.53 -8.96 16.44
CA PRO A 34 12.56 -10.42 16.41
C PRO A 34 11.67 -11.04 15.31
N PRO A 35 11.89 -12.33 14.95
CA PRO A 35 11.13 -13.02 13.89
C PRO A 35 9.60 -12.97 14.03
N VAL A 36 9.08 -12.89 15.26
CA VAL A 36 7.63 -12.79 15.53
C VAL A 36 7.00 -11.55 14.91
N LEU A 37 7.76 -10.44 14.76
CA LEU A 37 7.29 -9.25 14.07
C LEU A 37 7.03 -9.55 12.58
N ARG A 38 7.89 -10.35 11.95
CA ARG A 38 7.75 -10.71 10.53
C ARG A 38 6.48 -11.48 10.25
N GLU A 39 6.09 -12.37 11.16
CA GLU A 39 4.88 -13.18 11.01
C GLU A 39 3.61 -12.31 11.05
N LYS A 40 3.59 -11.31 11.93
CA LYS A 40 2.48 -10.36 12.04
C LYS A 40 2.34 -9.51 10.77
N ILE A 41 3.44 -9.01 10.21
CA ILE A 41 3.43 -8.14 9.01
C ILE A 41 3.21 -8.95 7.72
N ARG A 42 3.63 -10.23 7.65
CA ARG A 42 3.49 -11.06 6.44
C ARG A 42 2.05 -11.19 5.95
N GLY A 43 1.06 -11.12 6.86
CA GLY A 43 -0.36 -11.11 6.49
C GLY A 43 -0.72 -9.95 5.55
N TRP A 44 -0.20 -8.76 5.83
CA TRP A 44 -0.48 -7.53 5.07
C TRP A 44 0.14 -7.54 3.68
N VAL A 45 1.29 -8.20 3.51
CA VAL A 45 1.90 -8.41 2.18
C VAL A 45 0.95 -9.16 1.25
N GLY A 46 0.26 -10.18 1.76
CA GLY A 46 -0.73 -10.94 1.00
C GLY A 46 -1.98 -10.12 0.64
N GLU A 47 -2.34 -9.15 1.46
CA GLU A 47 -3.45 -8.22 1.21
C GLU A 47 -3.05 -7.19 0.14
N GLY A 48 -1.85 -6.63 0.21
CA GLY A 48 -1.31 -5.73 -0.83
C GLY A 48 -1.27 -6.37 -2.23
N TRP A 49 -0.97 -7.67 -2.36
CA TRP A 49 -1.07 -8.36 -3.66
C TRP A 49 -2.50 -8.41 -4.20
N LYS A 50 -3.50 -8.63 -3.33
CA LYS A 50 -4.91 -8.58 -3.73
C LYS A 50 -5.31 -7.18 -4.16
N HIS A 51 -4.74 -6.15 -3.51
CA HIS A 51 -4.99 -4.77 -3.90
C HIS A 51 -4.48 -4.49 -5.33
N ILE A 52 -3.24 -4.89 -5.62
CA ILE A 52 -2.62 -4.77 -6.95
C ILE A 52 -3.51 -5.43 -8.00
N GLU A 53 -3.91 -6.69 -7.79
CA GLU A 53 -4.76 -7.42 -8.75
C GLU A 53 -6.12 -6.74 -8.96
N ALA A 54 -6.73 -6.21 -7.90
CA ALA A 54 -8.02 -5.54 -7.98
C ALA A 54 -7.92 -4.24 -8.78
N LEU A 55 -6.87 -3.45 -8.56
CA LEU A 55 -6.58 -2.23 -9.30
C LEU A 55 -6.28 -2.50 -10.77
N GLU A 56 -5.48 -3.54 -11.08
CA GLU A 56 -5.21 -3.95 -12.46
C GLU A 56 -6.49 -4.30 -13.21
N LYS A 57 -7.35 -5.13 -12.61
CA LYS A 57 -8.66 -5.49 -13.18
C LYS A 57 -9.53 -4.26 -13.42
N GLU A 58 -9.50 -3.29 -12.51
CA GLU A 58 -10.31 -2.08 -12.62
C GLU A 58 -9.79 -1.13 -13.72
N ILE A 59 -8.48 -1.04 -13.90
CA ILE A 59 -7.85 -0.31 -15.01
C ILE A 59 -8.22 -0.95 -16.36
N GLU A 60 -8.15 -2.29 -16.45
CA GLU A 60 -8.50 -3.05 -17.65
C GLU A 60 -9.97 -2.89 -18.05
N LYS A 61 -10.90 -2.98 -17.08
CA LYS A 61 -12.34 -2.74 -17.33
C LYS A 61 -12.62 -1.36 -17.91
N ARG A 62 -11.82 -0.37 -17.52
CA ARG A 62 -11.94 1.02 -17.98
C ARG A 62 -11.22 1.28 -19.31
N GLY A 63 -10.81 0.21 -20.01
CA GLY A 63 -10.23 0.25 -21.35
C GLY A 63 -8.78 0.73 -21.39
N ALA A 64 -8.09 0.77 -20.25
CA ALA A 64 -6.67 1.11 -20.18
C ALA A 64 -5.82 -0.15 -19.99
N VAL A 65 -4.59 -0.12 -20.50
CA VAL A 65 -3.61 -1.16 -20.20
C VAL A 65 -3.05 -0.86 -18.81
N ALA A 66 -3.19 -1.80 -17.88
CA ALA A 66 -2.45 -1.77 -16.63
C ALA A 66 -0.95 -1.80 -16.98
N GLY A 67 -0.29 -0.65 -16.86
CA GLY A 67 1.10 -0.50 -17.26
C GLY A 67 1.96 -1.55 -16.57
N ARG A 68 2.69 -2.36 -17.36
CA ARG A 68 3.70 -3.30 -16.84
C ARG A 68 5.00 -2.61 -16.42
N SER A 69 5.03 -1.27 -16.38
CA SER A 69 6.20 -0.57 -15.85
C SER A 69 6.41 -1.01 -14.41
N ALA A 70 7.61 -1.53 -14.15
CA ALA A 70 8.10 -1.73 -12.80
C ALA A 70 7.91 -0.41 -12.04
N ALA A 71 7.27 -0.50 -10.88
CA ALA A 71 7.16 0.67 -10.03
C ALA A 71 8.58 1.18 -9.71
N PRO A 72 8.80 2.50 -9.60
CA PRO A 72 10.10 3.02 -9.20
C PRO A 72 10.52 2.35 -7.89
N ALA A 73 11.81 2.04 -7.74
CA ALA A 73 12.30 1.45 -6.49
C ALA A 73 11.86 2.30 -5.28
N PRO A 74 11.41 1.66 -4.19
CA PRO A 74 11.13 2.41 -2.97
C PRO A 74 12.40 3.13 -2.51
N THR A 75 12.24 4.29 -1.88
CA THR A 75 13.33 4.88 -1.09
C THR A 75 13.76 3.88 -0.02
N ASP A 76 15.05 3.75 0.23
CA ASP A 76 15.57 2.86 1.27
C ASP A 76 15.17 3.34 2.69
N PRO A 77 15.05 2.42 3.66
CA PRO A 77 14.94 2.78 5.08
C PRO A 77 16.22 3.48 5.58
N ALA A 78 16.13 4.17 6.73
CA ALA A 78 17.26 4.89 7.32
C ALA A 78 18.38 3.95 7.80
N SER A 79 18.01 2.78 8.32
CA SER A 79 18.92 1.68 8.68
C SER A 79 18.19 0.33 8.61
N ASP A 80 18.89 -0.75 8.93
CA ASP A 80 18.32 -2.09 9.12
C ASP A 80 17.87 -2.36 10.57
N GLU A 81 17.94 -1.36 11.46
CA GLU A 81 17.39 -1.47 12.81
C GLU A 81 15.87 -1.65 12.76
N THR A 82 15.33 -2.47 13.66
CA THR A 82 13.90 -2.81 13.63
C THR A 82 13.01 -1.59 13.80
N HIS A 83 13.42 -0.61 14.60
CA HIS A 83 12.64 0.62 14.77
C HIS A 83 12.56 1.41 13.46
N ASP A 84 13.69 1.61 12.77
CA ASP A 84 13.75 2.29 11.47
C ASP A 84 12.97 1.54 10.39
N LEU A 85 12.99 0.21 10.41
CA LEU A 85 12.20 -0.62 9.48
C LEU A 85 10.69 -0.50 9.74
N LEU A 86 10.25 -0.49 11.00
CA LEU A 86 8.85 -0.27 11.33
C LEU A 86 8.41 1.15 10.97
N ASP A 87 9.28 2.16 11.13
CA ASP A 87 8.98 3.56 10.83
C ASP A 87 8.83 3.72 9.33
N PHE A 88 9.73 3.08 8.60
CA PHE A 88 9.68 3.00 7.16
C PHE A 88 8.38 2.36 6.66
N PHE A 89 7.96 1.20 7.18
CA PHE A 89 6.70 0.59 6.80
C PHE A 89 5.50 1.47 7.17
N PHE A 90 5.49 2.04 8.37
CA PHE A 90 4.45 2.96 8.82
C PHE A 90 4.27 4.13 7.85
N GLN A 91 5.37 4.80 7.47
CA GLN A 91 5.33 5.94 6.56
C GLN A 91 4.83 5.56 5.17
N LYS A 92 5.16 4.36 4.68
CA LYS A 92 4.67 3.88 3.37
C LYS A 92 3.18 3.57 3.41
N GLU A 93 2.71 2.89 4.44
CA GLU A 93 1.29 2.60 4.64
C GLU A 93 0.49 3.90 4.82
N GLU A 94 0.98 4.83 5.63
CA GLU A 94 0.34 6.12 5.87
C GLU A 94 0.23 6.94 4.58
N ARG A 95 1.30 6.99 3.78
CA ARG A 95 1.26 7.65 2.47
C ARG A 95 0.19 7.04 1.57
N LEU A 96 0.15 5.71 1.47
CA LEU A 96 -0.80 5.01 0.62
C LEU A 96 -2.24 5.18 1.10
N TYR A 97 -2.46 5.20 2.41
CA TYR A 97 -3.74 5.57 3.02
C TYR A 97 -4.20 6.96 2.56
N TYR A 98 -3.33 7.99 2.63
CA TYR A 98 -3.69 9.33 2.15
C TYR A 98 -3.95 9.36 0.63
N SER A 99 -3.21 8.59 -0.16
CA SER A 99 -3.47 8.43 -1.60
C SER A 99 -4.86 7.84 -1.87
N TYR A 100 -5.28 6.81 -1.11
CA TYR A 100 -6.63 6.25 -1.19
C TYR A 100 -7.70 7.25 -0.75
N GLN A 101 -7.47 8.02 0.32
CA GLN A 101 -8.40 9.07 0.75
C GLN A 101 -8.60 10.12 -0.35
N GLU A 102 -7.51 10.55 -0.99
CA GLU A 102 -7.58 11.55 -2.05
C GLU A 102 -8.26 11.00 -3.30
N ALA A 103 -7.98 9.74 -3.65
CA ALA A 103 -8.70 9.06 -4.73
C ALA A 103 -10.21 8.96 -4.46
N LEU A 104 -10.61 8.68 -3.21
CA LEU A 104 -12.02 8.65 -2.80
C LEU A 104 -12.72 10.00 -2.95
N LYS A 105 -12.06 11.10 -2.58
CA LYS A 105 -12.61 12.46 -2.74
C LYS A 105 -12.80 12.84 -4.21
N ARG A 106 -11.92 12.34 -5.08
CA ARG A 106 -11.88 12.71 -6.50
C ARG A 106 -12.70 11.79 -7.40
N THR A 107 -13.04 10.58 -6.96
CA THR A 107 -13.88 9.67 -7.75
C THR A 107 -15.36 10.03 -7.62
N GLU A 108 -16.05 10.04 -8.75
CA GLU A 108 -17.52 10.11 -8.83
C GLU A 108 -18.16 8.75 -9.13
N ALA A 109 -17.36 7.77 -9.53
CA ALA A 109 -17.81 6.43 -9.89
C ALA A 109 -18.10 5.59 -8.62
N GLU A 110 -19.37 5.24 -8.40
CA GLU A 110 -19.84 4.53 -7.19
C GLU A 110 -19.25 3.12 -7.04
N ASP A 111 -19.09 2.41 -8.14
CA ASP A 111 -18.45 1.10 -8.20
C ASP A 111 -17.00 1.18 -7.71
N LEU A 112 -16.29 2.22 -8.15
CA LEU A 112 -14.91 2.46 -7.73
C LEU A 112 -14.82 2.95 -6.28
N ARG A 113 -15.77 3.75 -5.80
CA ARG A 113 -15.80 4.21 -4.40
C ARG A 113 -15.78 3.03 -3.42
N SER A 114 -16.57 1.99 -3.70
CA SER A 114 -16.63 0.81 -2.84
C SER A 114 -15.30 0.06 -2.79
N LEU A 115 -14.60 -0.03 -3.93
CA LEU A 115 -13.26 -0.63 -4.01
C LEU A 115 -12.24 0.19 -3.20
N LEU A 116 -12.13 1.49 -3.50
CA LEU A 116 -11.18 2.38 -2.84
C LEU A 116 -11.41 2.46 -1.33
N PHE A 117 -12.68 2.48 -0.89
CA PHE A 117 -13.03 2.51 0.53
C PHE A 117 -12.61 1.25 1.26
N ARG A 118 -12.77 0.07 0.65
CA ARG A 118 -12.30 -1.18 1.24
C ARG A 118 -10.79 -1.17 1.45
N HIS A 119 -10.04 -0.82 0.41
CA HIS A 119 -8.57 -0.75 0.49
C HIS A 119 -8.12 0.28 1.54
N LEU A 120 -8.81 1.43 1.63
CA LEU A 120 -8.52 2.44 2.65
C LEU A 120 -8.66 1.89 4.07
N GLU A 121 -9.75 1.17 4.37
CA GLU A 121 -9.95 0.58 5.71
C GLU A 121 -8.93 -0.53 5.99
N GLU A 122 -8.50 -1.29 4.98
CA GLU A 122 -7.41 -2.26 5.11
C GLU A 122 -6.08 -1.57 5.45
N GLN A 123 -5.70 -0.49 4.74
CA GLN A 123 -4.49 0.29 5.07
C GLN A 123 -4.55 0.90 6.47
N LYS A 124 -5.71 1.39 6.90
CA LYS A 124 -5.92 1.86 8.27
C LYS A 124 -5.66 0.76 9.30
N GLY A 125 -6.07 -0.46 9.00
CA GLY A 125 -5.80 -1.65 9.82
C GLY A 125 -4.31 -1.96 9.91
N HIS A 126 -3.57 -1.85 8.81
CA HIS A 126 -2.11 -2.07 8.78
C HIS A 126 -1.36 -1.03 9.60
N ILE A 127 -1.71 0.25 9.44
CA ILE A 127 -1.15 1.37 10.22
C ILE A 127 -1.34 1.13 11.72
N ALA A 128 -2.58 0.80 12.15
CA ALA A 128 -2.87 0.48 13.54
C ALA A 128 -2.12 -0.77 14.02
N GLY A 129 -1.97 -1.76 13.14
CA GLY A 129 -1.15 -2.94 13.36
C GLY A 129 0.30 -2.58 13.67
N ILE A 130 0.94 -1.74 12.85
CA ILE A 130 2.33 -1.30 13.05
C ILE A 130 2.47 -0.53 14.37
N GLN A 131 1.53 0.37 14.69
CA GLN A 131 1.52 1.09 15.96
C GLN A 131 1.43 0.14 17.17
N ASN A 132 0.67 -0.95 17.07
CA ASN A 132 0.65 -1.97 18.12
C ASN A 132 2.00 -2.69 18.25
N LEU A 133 2.70 -2.94 17.14
CA LEU A 133 4.06 -3.53 17.18
C LEU A 133 5.05 -2.60 17.90
N TYR A 134 4.96 -1.28 17.69
CA TYR A 134 5.74 -0.30 18.46
C TYR A 134 5.52 -0.45 19.96
N ALA A 135 4.24 -0.47 20.38
CA ALA A 135 3.86 -0.59 21.78
C ALA A 135 4.34 -1.91 22.40
N GLU A 136 4.30 -3.01 21.64
CA GLU A 136 4.69 -4.33 22.12
C GLU A 136 6.22 -4.53 22.21
N PHE A 137 7.02 -3.93 21.31
CA PHE A 137 8.43 -4.31 21.13
C PHE A 137 9.47 -3.19 21.32
N LEU A 138 9.06 -1.92 21.36
CA LEU A 138 10.01 -0.79 21.42
C LEU A 138 9.88 0.05 22.70
N TYR A 139 8.92 -0.26 23.57
CA TYR A 139 8.74 0.39 24.88
C TYR A 139 9.02 -0.56 26.08
N TYR A 140 9.77 -1.64 25.86
CA TYR A 140 10.26 -2.56 26.90
C TYR A 140 11.77 -2.61 26.96
#